data_AF-A0A7S4B704-F1
#
_entry.id   AF-A0A7S4B704-F1
#
_cell.length_a   1.000
_cell.length_b   1.000
_cell.length_c   1.000
_cell.angle_alpha   90.00
_cell.angle_beta   90.00
_cell.angle_gamma   90.00
#
_symmetry.space_group_name_H-M   'P 1'
#
loop_
_entity.id
_entity.type
_entity.pdbx_description
1 polymer ?
#
loop_
_entity_poly.entity_id
_entity_poly.type
_entity_poly.pdbx_seq_one_letter_code
_entity_poly.pdbx_strand_id
1 'polypeptide(L)'
;IRDAADSTAMMVSVLAAALTLQLLQPALSQPGPSGPKLPRPSWLLASTPATMDWRDDAAAIFNNLRTPAALIGSAAFSGAFALQPAESDSFARGLCVRFHMMLAVGSLCANLVTVIASTTAIDKLSTSPSASTCVQLTEFMNSGFKMEYVAARTNFILGNSTGPSRMSFASKLSVRKAPTTSLLMT
;
A
#
# COMPACT_ATOMS: atom_id res chain seq x y z
N ILE A 1 28.38 18.38 1.11
CA ILE A 1 28.68 16.96 1.47
C ILE A 1 28.10 16.59 2.83
N ARG A 2 28.16 17.46 3.87
CA ARG A 2 27.52 17.18 5.17
C ARG A 2 25.98 17.10 5.14
N ASP A 3 25.30 17.88 4.31
CA ASP A 3 23.81 17.83 4.23
C ASP A 3 23.22 16.55 3.61
N ALA A 4 24.02 15.80 2.83
CA ALA A 4 23.55 14.55 2.24
C ALA A 4 23.50 13.40 3.28
N ALA A 5 24.31 13.49 4.34
CA ALA A 5 24.38 12.46 5.39
C ALA A 5 23.16 12.50 6.32
N ASP A 6 22.65 13.69 6.64
CA ASP A 6 21.47 13.85 7.51
C ASP A 6 20.18 13.37 6.84
N SER A 7 20.07 13.55 5.51
CA SER A 7 18.91 13.07 4.75
C SER A 7 18.83 11.53 4.73
N THR A 8 19.98 10.86 4.64
CA THR A 8 20.04 9.39 4.73
C THR A 8 19.73 8.87 6.13
N ALA A 9 20.16 9.58 7.18
CA ALA A 9 19.86 9.18 8.57
C ALA A 9 18.36 9.25 8.90
N MET A 10 17.67 10.29 8.41
CA MET A 10 16.22 10.42 8.55
C MET A 10 15.46 9.31 7.80
N MET A 11 15.90 8.93 6.59
CA MET A 11 15.28 7.84 5.84
C MET A 11 15.48 6.46 6.49
N VAL A 12 16.64 6.20 7.09
CA VAL A 12 16.91 4.93 7.80
C VAL A 12 16.05 4.83 9.07
N SER A 13 15.84 5.94 9.78
CA SER A 13 14.96 5.97 10.96
C SER A 13 13.50 5.67 10.61
N VAL A 14 12.98 6.25 9.52
CA VAL A 14 11.61 5.98 9.04
C VAL A 14 11.47 4.54 8.54
N LEU A 15 12.49 3.99 7.87
CA LEU A 15 12.49 2.59 7.44
C LEU A 15 12.51 1.63 8.64
N ALA A 16 13.30 1.93 9.67
CA ALA A 16 13.37 1.14 10.89
C ALA A 16 12.04 1.16 11.66
N ALA A 17 11.37 2.30 11.73
CA ALA A 17 10.04 2.42 12.33
C ALA A 17 8.95 1.66 11.54
N ALA A 18 9.03 1.66 10.21
CA ALA A 18 8.12 0.87 9.37
C ALA A 18 8.37 -0.65 9.50
N LEU A 19 9.65 -1.05 9.61
CA LEU A 19 10.04 -2.46 9.77
C LEU A 19 9.66 -3.00 11.15
N THR A 20 9.78 -2.21 12.21
CA THR A 20 9.32 -2.61 13.56
C THR A 20 7.80 -2.72 13.64
N LEU A 21 7.05 -1.89 12.92
CA LEU A 21 5.58 -2.05 12.81
C LEU A 21 5.18 -3.31 12.03
N GLN A 22 5.92 -3.68 10.98
CA GLN A 22 5.68 -4.92 10.23
C GLN A 22 6.03 -6.19 11.01
N LEU A 23 7.07 -6.15 11.86
CA LEU A 23 7.43 -7.29 12.72
C LEU A 23 6.54 -7.42 13.96
N LEU A 24 5.80 -6.36 14.35
CA LEU A 24 4.83 -6.40 15.44
C LEU A 24 3.42 -6.83 14.98
N GLN A 25 3.16 -6.91 13.67
CA GLN A 25 1.86 -7.31 13.12
C GLN A 25 1.44 -8.80 13.30
N PRO A 26 2.30 -9.82 13.49
CA PRO A 26 1.80 -11.18 13.60
C PRO A 26 1.01 -11.45 14.90
N ALA A 27 1.05 -10.55 15.89
CA ALA A 27 0.30 -10.70 17.14
C ALA A 27 -1.15 -10.16 17.09
N LEU A 28 -1.52 -9.32 16.10
CA LEU A 28 -2.88 -8.75 15.95
C LEU A 28 -3.69 -9.34 14.79
N SER A 29 -3.08 -10.24 14.01
CA SER A 29 -3.73 -10.94 12.89
C SER A 29 -4.11 -12.38 13.26
N GLN A 30 -4.55 -12.61 14.51
CA GLN A 30 -5.40 -13.76 14.78
C GLN A 30 -6.81 -13.33 14.35
N PRO A 31 -7.39 -13.84 13.24
CA PRO A 31 -8.83 -13.80 13.08
C PRO A 31 -9.40 -14.50 14.32
N GLY A 32 -9.99 -13.72 15.24
CA GLY A 32 -10.71 -14.29 16.36
C GLY A 32 -11.67 -15.33 15.79
N PRO A 33 -11.75 -16.54 16.37
CA PRO A 33 -12.71 -17.53 15.91
C PRO A 33 -14.07 -16.83 15.94
N SER A 34 -14.70 -16.72 14.77
CA SER A 34 -16.09 -16.29 14.65
C SER A 34 -16.89 -17.26 15.51
N GLY A 35 -17.16 -16.85 16.75
CA GLY A 35 -17.87 -17.68 17.71
C GLY A 35 -19.18 -18.17 17.08
N PRO A 36 -19.67 -19.35 17.47
CA PRO A 36 -20.93 -19.85 16.95
C PRO A 36 -22.01 -18.77 17.16
N LYS A 37 -22.52 -18.23 16.04
CA LYS A 37 -23.66 -17.31 16.03
C LYS A 37 -24.83 -18.07 16.64
N LEU A 38 -25.09 -17.84 17.92
CA LEU A 38 -26.22 -18.41 18.62
C LEU A 38 -27.50 -18.05 17.84
N PRO A 39 -28.36 -19.02 17.50
CA PRO A 39 -29.64 -18.74 16.88
C PRO A 39 -30.45 -17.86 17.84
N ARG A 40 -30.66 -16.60 17.50
CA ARG A 40 -31.59 -15.76 18.26
C ARG A 40 -33.00 -16.34 18.03
N PRO A 41 -33.77 -16.60 19.10
CA PRO A 41 -35.08 -17.21 18.97
C PRO A 41 -36.01 -16.32 18.14
N SER A 42 -36.67 -16.93 17.16
CA SER A 42 -37.47 -16.30 16.09
C SER A 42 -38.70 -15.53 16.57
N TRP A 43 -39.09 -15.66 17.83
CA TRP A 43 -40.29 -15.03 18.39
C TRP A 43 -40.04 -13.63 18.98
N LEU A 44 -38.78 -13.15 19.00
CA LEU A 44 -38.40 -11.87 19.62
C LEU A 44 -38.21 -10.70 18.63
N LEU A 45 -38.52 -10.86 17.34
CA LEU A 45 -38.29 -9.82 16.32
C LEU A 45 -39.57 -9.49 15.55
N ALA A 46 -40.35 -8.56 16.12
CA ALA A 46 -41.27 -7.75 15.35
C ALA A 46 -40.46 -6.87 14.38
N SER A 47 -40.59 -7.15 13.09
CA SER A 47 -40.26 -6.34 11.90
C SER A 47 -39.63 -4.95 12.10
N THR A 48 -38.36 -4.89 12.50
CA THR A 48 -37.45 -3.81 12.14
C THR A 48 -36.37 -4.40 11.23
N PRO A 49 -35.98 -3.74 10.12
CA PRO A 49 -34.91 -4.24 9.27
C PRO A 49 -33.68 -4.43 10.14
N ALA A 50 -33.21 -5.68 10.25
CA ALA A 50 -32.15 -6.07 11.17
C ALA A 50 -30.93 -5.17 10.93
N THR A 51 -30.69 -4.28 11.89
CA THR A 51 -29.61 -3.29 11.85
C THR A 51 -28.32 -4.06 12.08
N MET A 52 -27.58 -4.32 11.01
CA MET A 52 -26.40 -5.17 11.04
C MET A 52 -25.15 -4.34 11.30
N ASP A 53 -24.32 -4.77 12.25
CA ASP A 53 -23.04 -4.13 12.53
C ASP A 53 -22.03 -4.48 11.44
N TRP A 54 -21.79 -3.55 10.51
CA TRP A 54 -20.88 -3.73 9.36
C TRP A 54 -19.43 -3.33 9.63
N ARG A 55 -19.06 -3.09 10.89
CA ARG A 55 -17.74 -2.54 11.27
C ARG A 55 -16.59 -3.48 10.92
N ASP A 56 -16.75 -4.77 11.23
CA ASP A 56 -15.74 -5.78 10.97
C ASP A 56 -15.53 -5.99 9.46
N ASP A 57 -16.63 -6.01 8.71
CA ASP A 57 -16.59 -6.14 7.25
C ASP A 57 -15.95 -4.90 6.58
N ALA A 58 -16.26 -3.69 7.07
CA ALA A 58 -15.62 -2.46 6.60
C ALA A 58 -14.11 -2.45 6.91
N ALA A 59 -13.72 -2.86 8.12
CA ALA A 59 -12.30 -2.98 8.50
C ALA A 59 -11.57 -4.01 7.63
N ALA A 60 -12.22 -5.14 7.29
CA ALA A 60 -11.67 -6.13 6.38
C ALA A 60 -11.38 -5.55 4.98
N ILE A 61 -12.27 -4.71 4.44
CA ILE A 61 -12.04 -4.03 3.15
C ILE A 61 -10.80 -3.14 3.20
N PHE A 62 -10.65 -2.32 4.24
CA PHE A 62 -9.48 -1.45 4.39
C PHE A 62 -8.18 -2.26 4.54
N ASN A 63 -8.21 -3.36 5.28
CA ASN A 63 -7.06 -4.27 5.40
C ASN A 63 -6.69 -4.94 4.07
N ASN A 64 -7.68 -5.30 3.26
CA ASN A 64 -7.49 -5.88 1.93
C ASN A 64 -6.85 -4.88 0.93
N LEU A 65 -7.01 -3.58 1.15
CA LEU A 65 -6.32 -2.55 0.36
C LEU A 65 -4.93 -2.22 0.94
N ARG A 66 -4.81 -2.18 2.26
CA ARG A 66 -3.59 -1.79 2.98
C ARG A 66 -2.44 -2.76 2.76
N THR A 67 -2.69 -4.06 2.91
CA THR A 67 -1.66 -5.10 2.82
C THR A 67 -0.98 -5.14 1.44
N PRO A 68 -1.70 -5.22 0.31
CA PRO A 68 -1.06 -5.18 -1.00
C PRO A 68 -0.43 -3.82 -1.30
N ALA A 69 -0.99 -2.71 -0.84
CA ALA A 69 -0.36 -1.39 -1.00
C ALA A 69 1.01 -1.33 -0.30
N ALA A 70 1.12 -1.88 0.90
CA ALA A 70 2.38 -1.96 1.64
C ALA A 70 3.42 -2.84 0.93
N LEU A 71 3.00 -3.99 0.38
CA LEU A 71 3.88 -4.89 -0.38
C LEU A 71 4.36 -4.26 -1.69
N ILE A 72 3.47 -3.61 -2.43
CA ILE A 72 3.82 -2.92 -3.68
C ILE A 72 4.72 -1.71 -3.38
N GLY A 73 4.41 -0.96 -2.32
CA GLY A 73 5.22 0.16 -1.86
C GLY A 73 6.64 -0.26 -1.49
N SER A 74 6.81 -1.35 -0.73
CA SER A 74 8.13 -1.86 -0.35
C SER A 74 8.91 -2.39 -1.55
N ALA A 75 8.27 -3.13 -2.45
CA ALA A 75 8.89 -3.57 -3.71
C ALA A 75 9.31 -2.38 -4.59
N ALA A 76 8.45 -1.35 -4.67
CA ALA A 76 8.72 -0.12 -5.40
C ALA A 76 9.93 0.64 -4.83
N PHE A 77 10.05 0.69 -3.50
CA PHE A 77 11.18 1.27 -2.79
C PHE A 77 12.46 0.51 -3.09
N SER A 78 12.47 -0.82 -2.94
CA SER A 78 13.65 -1.65 -3.25
C SER A 78 14.08 -1.49 -4.71
N GLY A 79 13.13 -1.42 -5.65
CA GLY A 79 13.44 -1.21 -7.06
C GLY A 79 14.00 0.19 -7.37
N ALA A 80 13.71 1.20 -6.54
CA ALA A 80 14.24 2.56 -6.73
C ALA A 80 15.76 2.61 -6.54
N PHE A 81 16.27 1.86 -5.55
CA PHE A 81 17.70 1.82 -5.22
C PHE A 81 18.50 0.79 -6.03
N ALA A 82 17.82 -0.11 -6.74
CA ALA A 82 18.48 -1.13 -7.57
C ALA A 82 19.21 -0.55 -8.79
N LEU A 83 18.78 0.63 -9.29
CA LEU A 83 19.45 1.33 -10.39
C LEU A 83 20.14 2.60 -9.85
N GLN A 84 21.42 2.48 -9.52
CA GLN A 84 22.25 3.64 -9.24
C GLN A 84 22.78 4.24 -10.55
N PRO A 85 22.69 5.58 -10.73
CA PRO A 85 23.28 6.24 -11.89
C PRO A 85 24.80 6.11 -11.85
N ALA A 86 25.39 5.57 -12.92
CA ALA A 86 26.84 5.53 -13.09
C ALA A 86 27.33 6.78 -13.83
N GLU A 87 28.50 7.32 -13.46
CA GLU A 87 29.09 8.46 -14.17
C GLU A 87 29.45 8.16 -15.63
N SER A 88 29.64 6.88 -15.96
CA SER A 88 29.90 6.41 -17.32
C SER A 88 28.64 6.29 -18.20
N ASP A 89 27.44 6.53 -17.67
CA ASP A 89 26.20 6.39 -18.45
C ASP A 89 26.00 7.56 -19.43
N SER A 90 25.48 7.25 -20.62
CA SER A 90 25.10 8.28 -21.59
C SER A 90 24.03 9.21 -21.02
N PHE A 91 24.00 10.48 -21.47
CA PHE A 91 23.03 11.47 -20.98
C PHE A 91 21.58 10.96 -21.03
N ALA A 92 21.19 10.33 -22.15
CA ALA A 92 19.86 9.75 -22.30
C ALA A 92 19.56 8.66 -21.26
N ARG A 93 20.53 7.79 -20.96
CA ARG A 93 20.39 6.73 -19.96
C ARG A 93 20.33 7.30 -18.54
N GLY A 94 21.18 8.27 -18.21
CA GLY A 94 21.14 8.94 -16.92
C GLY A 94 19.80 9.63 -16.67
N LEU A 95 19.22 10.24 -17.70
CA LEU A 95 17.90 10.88 -17.65
C LEU A 95 16.77 9.84 -17.44
N CYS A 96 16.85 8.67 -18.09
CA CYS A 96 15.94 7.55 -17.85
C CYS A 96 16.02 7.01 -16.41
N VAL A 97 17.23 6.87 -15.84
CA VAL A 97 17.41 6.40 -14.45
C VAL A 97 16.81 7.39 -13.45
N ARG A 98 17.00 8.70 -13.68
CA ARG A 98 16.38 9.75 -12.85
C ARG A 98 14.86 9.73 -12.91
N PHE A 99 14.28 9.59 -14.11
CA PHE A 99 12.83 9.43 -14.25
C PHE A 99 12.31 8.15 -13.58
N HIS A 100 13.05 7.04 -13.68
CA HIS A 100 12.70 5.82 -12.98
C HIS A 100 12.64 6.04 -11.46
N MET A 101 13.64 6.72 -10.89
CA MET A 101 13.63 7.08 -9.47
C MET A 101 12.45 7.97 -9.10
N MET A 102 12.15 9.01 -9.89
CA MET A 102 11.00 9.88 -9.62
C MET A 102 9.67 9.12 -9.67
N LEU A 103 9.48 8.24 -10.65
CA LEU A 103 8.29 7.40 -10.74
C LEU A 103 8.21 6.39 -9.59
N ALA A 104 9.34 5.86 -9.15
CA ALA A 104 9.42 4.95 -8.01
C ALA A 104 8.99 5.63 -6.71
N VAL A 105 9.51 6.83 -6.45
CA VAL A 105 9.16 7.64 -5.27
C VAL A 105 7.70 8.10 -5.35
N GLY A 106 7.21 8.51 -6.52
CA GLY A 106 5.79 8.86 -6.70
C GLY A 106 4.84 7.69 -6.40
N SER A 107 5.15 6.49 -6.88
CA SER A 107 4.40 5.27 -6.59
C SER A 107 4.45 4.90 -5.09
N LEU A 108 5.61 5.06 -4.45
CA LEU A 108 5.76 4.86 -3.01
C LEU A 108 4.87 5.81 -2.21
N CYS A 109 4.89 7.11 -2.54
CA CYS A 109 4.06 8.12 -1.87
C CYS A 109 2.57 7.81 -2.01
N ALA A 110 2.11 7.42 -3.21
CA ALA A 110 0.72 7.03 -3.44
C ALA A 110 0.31 5.83 -2.56
N ASN A 111 1.15 4.79 -2.48
CA ASN A 111 0.89 3.62 -1.64
C ASN A 111 0.91 3.95 -0.14
N LEU A 112 1.81 4.85 0.30
CA LEU A 112 1.81 5.34 1.69
C LEU A 112 0.54 6.10 2.04
N VAL A 113 0.04 6.95 1.14
CA VAL A 113 -1.25 7.64 1.33
C VAL A 113 -2.39 6.64 1.47
N THR A 114 -2.42 5.57 0.67
CA THR A 114 -3.41 4.48 0.84
C THR A 114 -3.32 3.83 2.22
N VAL A 115 -2.11 3.53 2.70
CA VAL A 115 -1.91 2.92 4.03
C VAL A 115 -2.36 3.86 5.14
N ILE A 116 -2.00 5.14 5.07
CA ILE A 116 -2.42 6.15 6.05
C ILE A 116 -3.94 6.30 6.03
N ALA A 117 -4.55 6.50 4.85
CA ALA A 117 -6.00 6.65 4.72
C ALA A 117 -6.77 5.43 5.26
N SER A 118 -6.29 4.22 4.97
CA SER A 118 -6.88 2.98 5.51
C SER A 118 -6.75 2.89 7.04
N THR A 119 -5.62 3.34 7.60
CA THR A 119 -5.38 3.29 9.04
C THR A 119 -6.25 4.32 9.76
N THR A 120 -6.36 5.54 9.23
CA THR A 120 -7.27 6.56 9.75
C THR A 120 -8.73 6.12 9.66
N ALA A 121 -9.13 5.40 8.60
CA ALA A 121 -10.48 4.85 8.49
C ALA A 121 -10.76 3.79 9.56
N ILE A 122 -9.81 2.89 9.82
CA ILE A 122 -9.93 1.86 10.86
C ILE A 122 -9.98 2.49 12.26
N ASP A 123 -9.18 3.52 12.51
CA ASP A 123 -9.18 4.25 13.79
C ASP A 123 -10.50 5.01 14.02
N LYS A 124 -11.05 5.61 12.97
CA LYS A 124 -12.39 6.21 13.02
C LYS A 124 -13.49 5.16 13.19
N LEU A 125 -13.33 3.95 12.64
CA LEU A 125 -14.26 2.83 12.84
C LEU A 125 -14.26 2.33 14.29
N SER A 126 -13.10 2.31 14.96
CA SER A 126 -12.98 1.87 16.36
C SER A 126 -13.52 2.91 17.35
N THR A 127 -13.39 4.20 17.03
CA THR A 127 -13.81 5.32 17.89
C THR A 127 -15.24 5.80 17.65
N SER A 128 -15.85 5.48 16.50
CA SER A 128 -17.23 5.92 16.19
C SER A 128 -18.25 5.28 17.15
N PRO A 129 -18.99 6.07 17.95
CA PRO A 129 -19.95 5.54 18.92
C PRO A 129 -21.27 5.06 18.28
N SER A 130 -21.48 5.28 16.98
CA SER A 130 -22.74 4.95 16.32
C SER A 130 -22.56 3.80 15.33
N ALA A 131 -23.23 2.68 15.56
CA ALA A 131 -23.53 1.74 14.50
C ALA A 131 -24.50 2.46 13.57
N SER A 132 -23.99 3.03 12.46
CA SER A 132 -24.88 3.62 11.46
C SER A 132 -25.80 2.51 11.00
N THR A 133 -27.09 2.71 11.24
CA THR A 133 -28.19 1.78 10.99
C THR A 133 -28.40 1.59 9.49
N CYS A 134 -27.44 0.96 8.81
CA CYS A 134 -27.44 0.79 7.36
C CYS A 134 -27.76 -0.66 6.99
N VAL A 135 -28.60 -0.83 5.97
CA VAL A 135 -28.99 -2.16 5.45
C VAL A 135 -27.85 -2.76 4.62
N GLN A 136 -26.99 -1.92 4.02
CA GLN A 136 -25.89 -2.34 3.17
C GLN A 136 -24.55 -1.73 3.59
N LEU A 137 -23.48 -2.52 3.47
CA LEU A 137 -22.09 -2.10 3.70
C LEU A 137 -21.67 -0.91 2.81
N THR A 138 -22.11 -0.87 1.56
CA THR A 138 -21.79 0.22 0.62
C THR A 138 -22.38 1.55 1.07
N GLU A 139 -23.58 1.52 1.66
CA GLU A 139 -24.26 2.70 2.20
C GLU A 139 -23.58 3.18 3.49
N PHE A 140 -23.17 2.24 4.35
CA PHE A 140 -22.37 2.52 5.54
C PHE A 140 -21.03 3.20 5.18
N MET A 141 -20.33 2.69 4.16
CA MET A 141 -19.07 3.26 3.67
C MET A 141 -19.26 4.64 3.04
N ASN A 142 -20.33 4.84 2.27
CA ASN A 142 -20.61 6.12 1.60
C ASN A 142 -21.11 7.22 2.55
N SER A 143 -21.71 6.87 3.68
CA SER A 143 -22.21 7.84 4.65
C SER A 143 -21.12 8.31 5.63
N GLY A 144 -20.30 7.40 6.14
CA GLY A 144 -19.29 7.71 7.18
C GLY A 144 -17.86 7.90 6.67
N PHE A 145 -17.48 7.24 5.56
CA PHE A 145 -16.08 7.04 5.17
C PHE A 145 -15.80 7.28 3.69
N LYS A 146 -16.66 8.06 3.01
CA LYS A 146 -16.60 8.25 1.56
C LYS A 146 -15.25 8.81 1.11
N MET A 147 -14.69 9.76 1.86
CA MET A 147 -13.43 10.41 1.49
C MET A 147 -12.24 9.47 1.67
N GLU A 148 -12.18 8.75 2.78
CA GLU A 148 -11.14 7.78 3.08
C GLU A 148 -11.17 6.60 2.13
N TYR A 149 -12.37 6.08 1.82
CA TYR A 149 -12.55 4.98 0.88
C TYR A 149 -12.16 5.38 -0.55
N VAL A 150 -12.61 6.54 -1.01
CA VAL A 150 -12.23 7.05 -2.34
C VAL A 150 -10.73 7.31 -2.39
N ALA A 151 -10.15 7.96 -1.39
CA ALA A 151 -8.71 8.25 -1.33
C ALA A 151 -7.88 6.96 -1.31
N ALA A 152 -8.23 5.97 -0.49
CA ALA A 152 -7.50 4.71 -0.43
C ALA A 152 -7.53 3.98 -1.79
N ARG A 153 -8.70 3.95 -2.44
CA ARG A 153 -8.91 3.25 -3.71
C ARG A 153 -8.25 3.96 -4.90
N THR A 154 -8.38 5.27 -5.02
CA THR A 154 -7.78 6.03 -6.14
C THR A 154 -6.26 6.00 -6.06
N ASN A 155 -5.69 6.18 -4.87
CA ASN A 155 -4.23 6.12 -4.67
C ASN A 155 -3.69 4.70 -4.87
N PHE A 156 -4.44 3.66 -4.50
CA PHE A 156 -4.05 2.28 -4.78
C PHE A 156 -3.99 1.98 -6.28
N ILE A 157 -5.00 2.43 -7.05
CA ILE A 157 -5.04 2.25 -8.51
C ILE A 157 -3.89 3.03 -9.17
N LEU A 158 -3.62 4.26 -8.72
CA LEU A 158 -2.53 5.08 -9.23
C LEU A 158 -1.15 4.49 -8.92
N GLY A 159 -0.97 3.99 -7.71
CA GLY A 159 0.26 3.30 -7.28
C GLY A 159 0.51 2.03 -8.10
N ASN A 160 -0.53 1.23 -8.31
CA ASN A 160 -0.44 -0.05 -9.02
C ASN A 160 -0.23 0.13 -10.53
N SER A 161 -0.88 1.09 -11.19
CA SER A 161 -0.70 1.33 -12.63
C SER A 161 0.74 1.75 -12.99
N THR A 162 1.46 2.35 -12.05
CA THR A 162 2.86 2.75 -12.22
C THR A 162 3.83 1.55 -12.15
N GLY A 163 3.44 0.44 -11.51
CA GLY A 163 4.29 -0.74 -11.28
C GLY A 163 4.70 -1.52 -12.55
N PRO A 164 3.77 -1.96 -13.42
CA PRO A 164 4.08 -2.75 -14.62
C PRO A 164 4.99 -2.02 -15.60
N SER A 165 4.79 -0.72 -15.75
CA SER A 165 5.62 0.16 -16.58
C SER A 165 7.08 0.16 -16.12
N ARG A 166 7.34 0.02 -14.81
CA ARG A 166 8.69 -0.07 -14.24
C ARG A 166 9.36 -1.40 -14.51
N MET A 167 8.63 -2.53 -14.40
CA MET A 167 9.19 -3.85 -14.69
C MET A 167 9.56 -4.02 -16.16
N SER A 168 8.73 -3.49 -17.07
CA SER A 168 9.03 -3.48 -18.51
C SER A 168 10.23 -2.58 -18.87
N PHE A 169 10.41 -1.46 -18.15
CA PHE A 169 11.59 -0.62 -18.33
C PHE A 169 12.87 -1.26 -17.77
N ALA A 170 12.80 -1.86 -16.57
CA ALA A 170 13.95 -2.50 -15.94
C ALA A 170 14.46 -3.70 -16.77
N SER A 171 13.57 -4.52 -17.32
CA SER A 171 13.95 -5.63 -18.20
C SER A 171 14.64 -5.14 -19.47
N LYS A 172 14.13 -4.09 -20.11
CA LYS A 172 14.73 -3.48 -21.31
C LYS A 172 16.12 -2.86 -21.04
N LEU A 173 16.34 -2.34 -19.83
CA LEU A 173 17.64 -1.80 -19.42
C LEU A 173 18.66 -2.90 -19.09
N SER A 174 18.21 -4.04 -18.56
CA SER A 174 19.06 -5.18 -18.24
C SER A 174 19.55 -5.93 -19.49
N VAL A 175 18.67 -6.13 -20.49
CA VAL A 175 19.02 -6.83 -21.75
C VAL A 175 20.11 -6.12 -22.55
N ARG A 176 20.22 -4.79 -22.48
CA ARG A 176 21.27 -4.04 -23.19
C ARG A 176 22.64 -4.06 -22.52
N LYS A 177 22.75 -4.60 -21.29
CA LYS A 177 24.00 -4.71 -20.56
C LYS A 177 24.73 -6.03 -20.79
N ALA A 178 24.19 -6.95 -21.59
CA ALA A 178 24.91 -8.15 -21.97
C ALA A 178 26.17 -7.71 -22.75
N PRO A 179 27.38 -7.96 -22.20
CA PRO A 179 28.60 -7.66 -22.91
C PRO A 179 28.57 -8.49 -24.18
N THR A 180 28.54 -7.82 -25.32
CA THR A 180 29.04 -8.41 -26.56
C THR A 180 30.51 -8.66 -26.30
N THR A 181 30.82 -9.81 -25.67
CA THR A 181 32.16 -10.37 -25.63
C THR A 181 32.46 -10.66 -27.09
N SER A 182 32.99 -9.66 -27.78
CA SER A 182 33.71 -9.83 -29.03
C SER A 182 34.80 -10.83 -28.71
N LEU A 183 34.53 -12.08 -29.09
CA LEU A 183 35.48 -13.15 -29.35
C LEU A 183 36.49 -12.59 -30.36
N LEU A 184 37.44 -11.81 -29.87
CA LEU A 184 38.65 -11.48 -30.59
C LEU A 184 39.59 -12.66 -30.37
N MET A 185 39.35 -13.70 -31.19
CA MET A 185 40.41 -14.56 -31.68
C MET A 185 41.34 -13.68 -32.50
N THR A 186 42.56 -13.44 -32.00
CA THR A 186 43.85 -13.42 -32.72
C THR A 186 44.93 -12.85 -31.81
#